data_AF-A0A8B7N6M4-F1
#
_entry.id   AF-A0A8B7N6M4-F1
#
_cell.length_a   1.000
_cell.length_b   1.000
_cell.length_c   1.000
_cell.angle_alpha   90.00
_cell.angle_beta   90.00
_cell.angle_gamma   90.00
#
_symmetry.space_group_name_H-M   'P 1'
#
loop_
_entity.id
_entity.type
_entity.pdbx_description
1 polymer ?
#
loop_
_entity_poly.entity_id
_entity_poly.type
_entity_poly.pdbx_seq_one_letter_code
_entity_poly.pdbx_strand_id
1 'polypeptide(L)'
;MDTWQFMLFLILISGVASSKDLGTQQFFDGFPDDVWDSLETEDVISIVSQFIEELTSSDSLSSRDLNPALLETDGERTVVFCEACHLGVGRLIDAYANGTSLDVIFNRTVDLCINLNISSPMFCENMIEISKPQVSWIITHKNLTAKDVCGVIFVSQNCQSDNPEREWQVDLPSDVKPPLVNTPIDPGSPTLKVLHLADTHFDPYYKPGSNAVCDEIFFCCREESGPVKAPEDSAGFWGDYRACDLPKWTVEAIYEHILAEHPDISFIIWTGDLVPHDVWNTSREGNLNIIRESVATVAQYFPSIPVFPALGNHEADPLNAFSQPYIDNEFSMDWLYGEVASLWQTWLPEDVATTIAYSGYYIVDVFPDLRLLSINTNYCYGYNWWLLYDSVDPGEVLEWMAGELQRAEDDAVYVYLISHIPSGHDDCHYTWSREYSKIVARYEGVIAGIFYGHTHKDHFQMFFDPDDPSRPIEVGFVAQSQTTYSDLNSGYKIYTIDGGHENSTYTVLDHENWYFDLDRANFEMVPTFELLYSAKEAYNMPDLSPQSHLDLIYEMAQNNSATFDLFYRNYVKAGRPRMEEGCDEDCKSDLLCRLLVADTSDRSICRLVL
;
A
#
# COMPACT_ATOMS: atom_id res chain seq x y z
N MET A 1 -7.11 -2.09 5.65
CA MET A 1 -8.04 -1.61 4.59
C MET A 1 -8.85 -0.48 5.21
N ASP A 2 -8.35 0.75 5.07
CA ASP A 2 -8.53 1.75 6.12
C ASP A 2 -9.68 2.71 5.78
N THR A 3 -10.88 2.17 6.02
CA THR A 3 -12.23 2.75 5.92
C THR A 3 -12.43 4.14 6.57
N TRP A 4 -11.43 4.63 7.30
CA TRP A 4 -11.40 5.94 7.93
C TRP A 4 -11.47 7.11 6.93
N GLN A 5 -10.87 6.96 5.75
CA GLN A 5 -10.94 7.98 4.69
C GLN A 5 -12.19 7.80 3.79
N PHE A 6 -12.81 6.62 3.81
CA PHE A 6 -14.06 6.29 3.09
C PHE A 6 -15.29 7.00 3.66
N MET A 7 -15.24 7.48 4.90
CA MET A 7 -16.37 8.15 5.53
C MET A 7 -16.62 9.54 4.97
N LEU A 8 -15.58 10.39 4.89
CA LEU A 8 -15.64 11.75 4.31
C LEU A 8 -16.22 11.75 2.88
N PHE A 9 -16.23 10.57 2.26
CA PHE A 9 -16.90 10.23 1.01
C PHE A 9 -18.38 9.77 1.15
N LEU A 10 -18.74 8.87 2.07
CA LEU A 10 -20.15 8.51 2.35
C LEU A 10 -21.03 9.67 2.85
N ILE A 11 -20.41 10.77 3.27
CA ILE A 11 -21.09 12.00 3.72
C ILE A 11 -21.61 12.83 2.54
N LEU A 12 -21.11 12.50 1.36
CA LEU A 12 -21.41 13.17 0.11
C LEU A 12 -22.71 12.59 -0.51
N ILE A 13 -22.92 11.28 -0.37
CA ILE A 13 -24.11 10.57 -0.85
C ILE A 13 -24.72 9.74 0.28
N SER A 14 -25.97 10.08 0.60
CA SER A 14 -26.79 9.36 1.57
C SER A 14 -26.96 7.87 1.23
N GLY A 15 -26.32 7.00 2.02
CA GLY A 15 -26.71 5.60 2.16
C GLY A 15 -25.55 4.61 2.18
N VAL A 16 -25.35 3.95 3.33
CA VAL A 16 -25.63 2.51 3.53
C VAL A 16 -25.52 2.23 5.03
N ALA A 17 -26.60 1.74 5.64
CA ALA A 17 -26.62 1.44 7.06
C ALA A 17 -26.40 -0.05 7.32
N SER A 18 -25.23 -0.43 7.84
CA SER A 18 -24.95 -1.84 8.18
C SER A 18 -25.47 -2.19 9.57
N SER A 19 -26.79 -2.33 9.71
CA SER A 19 -27.39 -3.07 10.83
C SER A 19 -28.79 -3.63 10.49
N LYS A 20 -29.17 -4.71 11.18
CA LYS A 20 -30.36 -5.52 10.88
C LYS A 20 -31.67 -4.81 11.27
N ASP A 21 -32.74 -5.08 10.53
CA ASP A 21 -34.11 -4.57 10.72
C ASP A 21 -34.36 -3.06 10.50
N LEU A 22 -33.54 -2.38 9.68
CA LEU A 22 -33.90 -1.06 9.14
C LEU A 22 -34.94 -1.16 8.01
N GLY A 23 -36.22 -1.01 8.37
CA GLY A 23 -37.30 -0.85 7.39
C GLY A 23 -37.14 0.45 6.60
N THR A 24 -37.26 0.38 5.27
CA THR A 24 -36.92 1.43 4.28
C THR A 24 -37.57 2.80 4.52
N GLN A 25 -38.58 2.90 5.39
CA GLN A 25 -39.29 4.14 5.68
C GLN A 25 -38.56 5.04 6.70
N GLN A 26 -37.74 4.48 7.60
CA GLN A 26 -37.07 5.27 8.65
C GLN A 26 -35.84 6.07 8.16
N PHE A 27 -35.24 5.66 7.03
CA PHE A 27 -34.16 6.40 6.37
C PHE A 27 -34.59 7.80 5.90
N PHE A 28 -35.91 8.00 5.69
CA PHE A 28 -36.48 9.18 5.06
C PHE A 28 -37.00 10.23 6.07
N ASP A 29 -37.51 9.81 7.23
CA ASP A 29 -38.11 10.68 8.26
C ASP A 29 -37.11 11.69 8.90
N GLY A 30 -35.81 11.59 8.60
CA GLY A 30 -34.75 12.45 9.16
C GLY A 30 -34.42 13.72 8.37
N PHE A 31 -34.86 13.84 7.11
CA PHE A 31 -34.54 15.00 6.26
C PHE A 31 -35.60 16.11 6.37
N PRO A 32 -35.20 17.40 6.45
CA PRO A 32 -36.16 18.51 6.44
C PRO A 32 -36.85 18.65 5.08
N ASP A 33 -38.09 19.14 5.10
CA ASP A 33 -39.01 19.20 3.95
C ASP A 33 -38.44 19.95 2.72
N ASP A 34 -37.46 20.84 2.90
CA ASP A 34 -36.84 21.64 1.84
C ASP A 34 -35.81 20.89 0.98
N VAL A 35 -35.35 19.71 1.41
CA VAL A 35 -34.50 18.82 0.61
C VAL A 35 -35.34 17.97 -0.37
N TRP A 36 -36.57 17.64 0.02
CA TRP A 36 -37.44 16.69 -0.66
C TRP A 36 -37.91 17.14 -2.05
N ASP A 37 -38.25 18.42 -2.20
CA ASP A 37 -38.73 19.02 -3.46
C ASP A 37 -37.70 18.97 -4.63
N SER A 38 -36.51 18.41 -4.41
CA SER A 38 -35.41 18.31 -5.38
C SER A 38 -35.09 16.89 -5.87
N LEU A 39 -35.75 15.85 -5.35
CA LEU A 39 -35.33 14.44 -5.49
C LEU A 39 -36.34 13.50 -6.21
N GLU A 40 -37.36 14.01 -6.89
CA GLU A 40 -38.36 13.19 -7.60
C GLU A 40 -37.82 12.50 -8.88
N THR A 41 -37.12 11.37 -8.74
CA THR A 41 -37.04 10.30 -9.77
C THR A 41 -36.96 8.93 -9.10
N GLU A 42 -37.83 7.98 -9.50
CA GLU A 42 -37.85 6.62 -8.95
C GLU A 42 -36.53 5.86 -9.23
N ASP A 43 -35.83 6.22 -10.31
CA ASP A 43 -34.55 5.64 -10.72
C ASP A 43 -33.47 5.77 -9.63
N VAL A 44 -33.39 6.91 -8.94
CA VAL A 44 -32.39 7.15 -7.87
C VAL A 44 -32.60 6.19 -6.69
N ILE A 45 -33.86 5.88 -6.35
CA ILE A 45 -34.18 4.92 -5.28
C ILE A 45 -33.76 3.50 -5.68
N SER A 46 -33.92 3.14 -6.97
CA SER A 46 -33.46 1.85 -7.48
C SER A 46 -31.93 1.72 -7.46
N ILE A 47 -31.23 2.77 -7.91
CA ILE A 47 -29.75 2.80 -7.95
C ILE A 47 -29.18 2.73 -6.53
N VAL A 48 -29.70 3.54 -5.60
CA VAL A 48 -29.28 3.49 -4.18
C VAL A 48 -29.58 2.12 -3.56
N SER A 49 -30.71 1.48 -3.89
CA SER A 49 -31.02 0.14 -3.37
C SER A 49 -30.03 -0.93 -3.84
N GLN A 50 -29.60 -0.89 -5.10
CA GLN A 50 -28.58 -1.81 -5.62
C GLN A 50 -27.20 -1.55 -5.00
N PHE A 51 -26.84 -0.28 -4.81
CA PHE A 51 -25.66 0.16 -4.04
C PHE A 51 -25.68 -0.34 -2.58
N ILE A 52 -26.87 -0.49 -1.96
CA ILE A 52 -27.00 -1.13 -0.64
C ILE A 52 -26.71 -2.63 -0.69
N GLU A 53 -27.21 -3.36 -1.69
CA GLU A 53 -26.93 -4.80 -1.81
C GLU A 53 -25.43 -5.06 -2.06
N GLU A 54 -24.76 -4.24 -2.88
CA GLU A 54 -23.34 -4.40 -3.20
C GLU A 54 -22.41 -3.95 -2.04
N LEU A 55 -22.77 -2.92 -1.27
CA LEU A 55 -22.01 -2.51 -0.08
C LEU A 55 -22.28 -3.38 1.16
N THR A 56 -23.43 -4.05 1.28
CA THR A 56 -23.68 -4.98 2.41
C THR A 56 -23.03 -6.36 2.23
N SER A 57 -22.39 -6.61 1.08
CA SER A 57 -21.38 -7.65 0.89
C SER A 57 -19.94 -7.23 1.23
N SER A 58 -19.71 -6.04 1.83
CA SER A 58 -18.35 -5.53 2.09
C SER A 58 -17.51 -6.33 3.08
N ASP A 59 -18.10 -7.19 3.91
CA ASP A 59 -17.37 -8.19 4.71
C ASP A 59 -16.64 -9.25 3.84
N SER A 60 -16.78 -9.20 2.52
CA SER A 60 -15.97 -9.94 1.53
C SER A 60 -15.43 -9.06 0.39
N LEU A 61 -15.15 -7.77 0.64
CA LEU A 61 -14.51 -6.87 -0.35
C LEU A 61 -12.97 -6.89 -0.34
N SER A 62 -12.39 -7.82 0.40
CA SER A 62 -11.23 -8.55 -0.11
C SER A 62 -11.74 -9.77 -0.88
N SER A 63 -11.37 -9.89 -2.17
CA SER A 63 -11.55 -11.10 -3.00
C SER A 63 -12.99 -11.63 -3.19
N ARG A 64 -13.79 -11.00 -4.06
CA ARG A 64 -14.81 -11.68 -4.89
C ARG A 64 -15.42 -10.87 -6.06
N ASP A 65 -15.87 -11.62 -7.08
CA ASP A 65 -16.92 -11.33 -8.08
C ASP A 65 -16.68 -10.30 -9.24
N LEU A 66 -15.58 -10.44 -10.00
CA LEU A 66 -15.42 -9.93 -11.39
C LEU A 66 -15.17 -11.01 -12.47
N ASN A 67 -16.23 -11.68 -12.89
CA ASN A 67 -16.29 -12.65 -13.99
C ASN A 67 -15.92 -11.99 -15.35
N PRO A 68 -15.19 -12.67 -16.27
CA PRO A 68 -14.81 -12.12 -17.57
C PRO A 68 -15.94 -11.61 -18.49
N ALA A 69 -17.19 -12.04 -18.27
CA ALA A 69 -18.37 -11.50 -18.95
C ALA A 69 -18.87 -10.16 -18.38
N LEU A 70 -18.35 -9.74 -17.22
CA LEU A 70 -18.71 -8.50 -16.52
C LEU A 70 -17.82 -7.31 -16.87
N LEU A 71 -16.80 -7.44 -17.75
CA LEU A 71 -15.97 -6.32 -18.18
C LEU A 71 -16.73 -5.16 -18.87
N GLU A 72 -17.98 -5.39 -19.31
CA GLU A 72 -18.89 -4.32 -19.74
C GLU A 72 -19.69 -3.71 -18.56
N THR A 73 -20.10 -4.52 -17.57
CA THR A 73 -20.93 -4.09 -16.41
C THR A 73 -20.13 -3.56 -15.22
N ASP A 74 -18.86 -3.92 -15.10
CA ASP A 74 -17.94 -3.36 -14.11
C ASP A 74 -17.59 -1.90 -14.46
N GLY A 75 -17.50 -1.60 -15.75
CA GLY A 75 -17.53 -0.22 -16.25
C GLY A 75 -18.81 0.53 -15.86
N GLU A 76 -19.97 -0.14 -15.82
CA GLU A 76 -21.22 0.45 -15.33
C GLU A 76 -21.21 0.67 -13.81
N ARG A 77 -20.72 -0.29 -13.00
CA ARG A 77 -20.54 -0.16 -11.53
C ARG A 77 -19.58 0.97 -11.17
N THR A 78 -18.40 0.97 -11.78
CA THR A 78 -17.40 2.05 -11.73
C THR A 78 -18.06 3.40 -11.98
N VAL A 79 -18.80 3.54 -13.09
CA VAL A 79 -19.46 4.80 -13.47
C VAL A 79 -20.54 5.18 -12.45
N VAL A 80 -21.32 4.24 -11.90
CA VAL A 80 -22.30 4.50 -10.85
C VAL A 80 -21.64 5.00 -9.57
N PHE A 81 -20.53 4.38 -9.13
CA PHE A 81 -19.77 4.85 -7.96
C PHE A 81 -19.22 6.27 -8.19
N CYS A 82 -18.59 6.53 -9.34
CA CYS A 82 -17.99 7.82 -9.64
C CYS A 82 -19.05 8.92 -9.86
N GLU A 83 -20.19 8.64 -10.50
CA GLU A 83 -21.27 9.63 -10.65
C GLU A 83 -22.01 9.92 -9.33
N ALA A 84 -22.18 8.90 -8.47
CA ALA A 84 -22.57 9.14 -7.08
C ALA A 84 -21.54 10.08 -6.41
N CYS A 85 -20.25 9.76 -6.54
CA CYS A 85 -19.17 10.58 -6.01
C CYS A 85 -19.24 12.04 -6.48
N HIS A 86 -19.37 12.26 -7.78
CA HIS A 86 -19.47 13.60 -8.37
C HIS A 86 -20.68 14.39 -7.83
N LEU A 87 -21.86 13.75 -7.78
CA LEU A 87 -23.09 14.36 -7.22
C LEU A 87 -22.89 14.77 -5.76
N GLY A 88 -22.25 13.92 -4.97
CA GLY A 88 -22.06 14.14 -3.55
C GLY A 88 -21.03 15.21 -3.22
N VAL A 89 -19.80 15.10 -3.76
CA VAL A 89 -18.75 16.11 -3.49
C VAL A 89 -19.26 17.47 -3.94
N GLY A 90 -19.95 17.53 -5.10
CA GLY A 90 -20.61 18.72 -5.59
C GLY A 90 -21.57 19.34 -4.56
N ARG A 91 -22.40 18.54 -3.89
CA ARG A 91 -23.31 19.02 -2.84
C ARG A 91 -22.61 19.60 -1.62
N LEU A 92 -21.46 19.08 -1.18
CA LEU A 92 -20.69 19.70 -0.10
C LEU A 92 -19.95 20.97 -0.55
N ILE A 93 -19.37 20.96 -1.75
CA ILE A 93 -18.74 22.16 -2.34
C ILE A 93 -19.78 23.28 -2.48
N ASP A 94 -20.97 22.97 -3.00
CA ASP A 94 -22.10 23.91 -3.09
C ASP A 94 -22.57 24.36 -1.71
N ALA A 95 -22.68 23.47 -0.72
CA ALA A 95 -23.08 23.84 0.64
C ALA A 95 -22.08 24.82 1.27
N TYR A 96 -20.77 24.58 1.10
CA TYR A 96 -19.70 25.47 1.54
C TYR A 96 -19.72 26.82 0.80
N ALA A 97 -19.82 26.79 -0.53
CA ALA A 97 -19.89 27.99 -1.38
C ALA A 97 -21.13 28.86 -1.07
N ASN A 98 -22.25 28.25 -0.68
CA ASN A 98 -23.45 28.95 -0.21
C ASN A 98 -23.39 29.39 1.27
N GLY A 99 -22.25 29.21 1.95
CA GLY A 99 -21.97 29.78 3.28
C GLY A 99 -22.16 28.83 4.47
N THR A 100 -22.28 27.52 4.24
CA THR A 100 -22.19 26.53 5.33
C THR A 100 -20.76 26.48 5.84
N SER A 101 -20.54 26.56 7.16
CA SER A 101 -19.19 26.46 7.72
C SER A 101 -18.66 25.02 7.63
N LEU A 102 -17.34 24.88 7.49
CA LEU A 102 -16.69 23.58 7.50
C LEU A 102 -16.97 22.80 8.80
N ASP A 103 -17.10 23.45 9.96
CA ASP A 103 -17.53 22.79 11.20
C ASP A 103 -18.91 22.12 11.10
N VAL A 104 -19.88 22.73 10.40
CA VAL A 104 -21.21 22.11 10.22
C VAL A 104 -21.12 20.91 9.26
N ILE A 105 -20.21 20.98 8.29
CA ILE A 105 -19.90 19.86 7.40
C ILE A 105 -19.22 18.72 8.19
N PHE A 106 -18.17 19.00 8.98
CA PHE A 106 -17.46 18.02 9.79
C PHE A 106 -18.29 17.47 10.97
N ASN A 107 -19.33 18.16 11.44
CA ASN A 107 -20.25 17.58 12.42
C ASN A 107 -21.26 16.64 11.74
N ARG A 108 -21.87 17.05 10.62
CA ARG A 108 -22.71 16.15 9.79
C ARG A 108 -21.95 14.93 9.29
N THR A 109 -20.63 15.09 9.13
CA THR A 109 -19.68 14.05 8.79
C THR A 109 -19.69 12.96 9.86
N VAL A 110 -19.42 13.32 11.11
CA VAL A 110 -19.48 12.42 12.27
C VAL A 110 -20.90 11.84 12.45
N ASP A 111 -21.95 12.66 12.30
CA ASP A 111 -23.33 12.19 12.40
C ASP A 111 -23.63 11.06 11.41
N LEU A 112 -23.22 11.19 10.13
CA LEU A 112 -23.46 10.14 9.12
C LEU A 112 -22.59 8.89 9.36
N CYS A 113 -21.35 9.04 9.83
CA CYS A 113 -20.51 7.91 10.27
C CYS A 113 -21.25 7.02 11.27
N ILE A 114 -21.76 7.63 12.33
CA ILE A 114 -22.43 6.95 13.44
C ILE A 114 -23.79 6.37 13.01
N ASN A 115 -24.64 7.17 12.36
CA ASN A 115 -26.01 6.77 12.05
C ASN A 115 -26.10 5.69 10.95
N LEU A 116 -25.06 5.55 10.12
CA LEU A 116 -24.93 4.48 9.13
C LEU A 116 -24.21 3.23 9.71
N ASN A 117 -23.76 3.27 10.97
CA ASN A 117 -23.00 2.20 11.61
C ASN A 117 -21.80 1.74 10.76
N ILE A 118 -21.14 2.69 10.07
CA ILE A 118 -19.96 2.41 9.25
C ILE A 118 -18.80 2.04 10.19
N SER A 119 -18.76 2.63 11.39
CA SER A 119 -18.02 2.12 12.56
C SER A 119 -18.43 2.86 13.86
N SER A 120 -17.66 2.65 14.93
CA SER A 120 -17.79 3.23 16.28
C SER A 120 -17.76 4.78 16.31
N PRO A 121 -18.55 5.42 17.20
CA PRO A 121 -18.46 6.86 17.48
C PRO A 121 -17.07 7.37 17.86
N MET A 122 -16.24 6.56 18.53
CA MET A 122 -14.93 7.02 19.01
C MET A 122 -13.98 7.32 17.85
N PHE A 123 -13.80 6.37 16.92
CA PHE A 123 -13.05 6.63 15.70
C PHE A 123 -13.79 7.69 14.84
N CYS A 124 -15.14 7.69 14.75
CA CYS A 124 -15.89 8.70 13.98
C CYS A 124 -15.51 10.13 14.38
N GLU A 125 -15.54 10.42 15.68
CA GLU A 125 -15.19 11.73 16.24
C GLU A 125 -13.69 12.02 16.07
N ASN A 126 -12.83 11.05 16.37
CA ASN A 126 -11.38 11.25 16.37
C ASN A 126 -10.78 11.44 14.97
N MET A 127 -11.04 10.58 13.98
CA MET A 127 -10.40 10.72 12.66
C MET A 127 -10.79 12.02 11.96
N ILE A 128 -12.02 12.48 12.20
CA ILE A 128 -12.49 13.74 11.66
C ILE A 128 -11.81 14.90 12.40
N GLU A 129 -11.73 14.93 13.72
CA GLU A 129 -11.04 16.02 14.44
C GLU A 129 -9.51 16.05 14.16
N ILE A 130 -8.86 14.89 14.02
CA ILE A 130 -7.44 14.78 13.64
C ILE A 130 -7.21 15.28 12.20
N SER A 131 -8.06 14.90 11.25
CA SER A 131 -7.87 15.25 9.82
C SER A 131 -8.41 16.63 9.42
N LYS A 132 -9.38 17.15 10.17
CA LYS A 132 -10.10 18.41 9.89
C LYS A 132 -9.21 19.64 9.69
N PRO A 133 -8.13 19.88 10.46
CA PRO A 133 -7.27 21.05 10.26
C PRO A 133 -6.66 21.11 8.86
N GLN A 134 -6.07 20.02 8.37
CA GLN A 134 -5.43 19.96 7.05
C GLN A 134 -6.45 19.97 5.91
N VAL A 135 -7.57 19.24 6.04
CA VAL A 135 -8.67 19.28 5.05
C VAL A 135 -9.24 20.69 4.95
N SER A 136 -9.40 21.39 6.08
CA SER A 136 -9.85 22.80 6.09
C SER A 136 -8.86 23.71 5.36
N TRP A 137 -7.55 23.49 5.54
CA TRP A 137 -6.52 24.25 4.83
C TRP A 137 -6.59 24.00 3.33
N ILE A 138 -6.62 22.74 2.90
CA ILE A 138 -6.68 22.35 1.47
C ILE A 138 -7.92 22.96 0.79
N ILE A 139 -9.12 22.79 1.37
CA ILE A 139 -10.38 23.31 0.83
C ILE A 139 -10.41 24.86 0.78
N THR A 140 -9.72 25.54 1.71
CA THR A 140 -9.66 27.01 1.72
C THR A 140 -8.59 27.60 0.80
N HIS A 141 -7.61 26.81 0.34
CA HIS A 141 -6.48 27.29 -0.48
C HIS A 141 -6.46 26.73 -1.92
N LYS A 142 -7.22 25.68 -2.26
CA LYS A 142 -7.38 25.16 -3.63
C LYS A 142 -8.86 25.15 -4.03
N ASN A 143 -9.18 25.65 -5.22
CA ASN A 143 -10.52 25.54 -5.81
C ASN A 143 -10.70 24.14 -6.41
N LEU A 144 -11.19 23.20 -5.61
CA LEU A 144 -11.46 21.82 -6.03
C LEU A 144 -12.82 21.69 -6.74
N THR A 145 -12.89 20.86 -7.76
CA THR A 145 -14.17 20.33 -8.29
C THR A 145 -14.52 19.00 -7.62
N ALA A 146 -15.75 18.53 -7.83
CA ALA A 146 -16.14 17.19 -7.43
C ALA A 146 -15.26 16.10 -8.05
N LYS A 147 -14.87 16.28 -9.32
CA LYS A 147 -14.03 15.35 -10.08
C LYS A 147 -12.57 15.34 -9.63
N ASP A 148 -12.04 16.47 -9.15
CA ASP A 148 -10.71 16.50 -8.50
C ASP A 148 -10.69 15.58 -7.27
N VAL A 149 -11.71 15.66 -6.42
CA VAL A 149 -11.79 14.85 -5.20
C VAL A 149 -12.01 13.37 -5.53
N CYS A 150 -12.94 13.07 -6.44
CA CYS A 150 -13.21 11.69 -6.85
C CYS A 150 -12.01 11.03 -7.55
N GLY A 151 -11.38 11.73 -8.49
CA GLY A 151 -10.27 11.19 -9.28
C GLY A 151 -8.96 11.04 -8.51
N VAL A 152 -8.75 11.78 -7.41
CA VAL A 152 -7.58 11.63 -6.55
C VAL A 152 -7.80 10.54 -5.49
N ILE A 153 -8.96 10.49 -4.83
CA ILE A 153 -9.18 9.57 -3.70
C ILE A 153 -9.62 8.17 -4.18
N PHE A 154 -10.36 8.07 -5.29
CA PHE A 154 -11.02 6.82 -5.74
C PHE A 154 -10.43 6.26 -7.03
N VAL A 155 -9.09 6.27 -7.12
CA VAL A 155 -8.31 5.57 -8.15
C VAL A 155 -8.68 4.08 -8.20
N SER A 156 -8.91 3.45 -7.05
CA SER A 156 -9.26 2.03 -6.95
C SER A 156 -10.66 1.70 -7.47
N GLN A 157 -11.55 2.68 -7.49
CA GLN A 157 -12.88 2.60 -8.09
C GLN A 157 -12.88 3.19 -9.52
N ASN A 158 -11.71 3.31 -10.14
CA ASN A 158 -11.48 3.81 -11.50
C ASN A 158 -12.10 5.20 -11.79
N CYS A 159 -12.22 6.05 -10.76
CA CYS A 159 -12.66 7.44 -10.94
C CYS A 159 -11.51 8.31 -11.44
N GLN A 160 -11.80 9.29 -12.30
CA GLN A 160 -10.81 10.16 -12.95
C GLN A 160 -11.22 11.63 -12.87
N SER A 161 -10.24 12.53 -12.75
CA SER A 161 -10.44 13.97 -12.87
C SER A 161 -10.37 14.40 -14.34
N ASP A 162 -11.12 15.43 -14.74
CA ASP A 162 -10.97 16.09 -16.05
C ASP A 162 -10.17 17.41 -15.97
N ASN A 163 -9.48 17.64 -14.85
CA ASN A 163 -8.62 18.80 -14.63
C ASN A 163 -7.25 18.64 -15.33
N PRO A 164 -6.93 19.44 -16.37
CA PRO A 164 -5.67 19.32 -17.10
C PRO A 164 -4.43 19.74 -16.30
N GLU A 165 -4.56 20.40 -15.14
CA GLU A 165 -3.42 20.63 -14.23
C GLU A 165 -2.88 19.31 -13.64
N ARG A 166 -3.69 18.24 -13.62
CA ARG A 166 -3.29 16.92 -13.12
C ARG A 166 -2.67 16.01 -14.19
N GLU A 167 -2.67 16.44 -15.45
CA GLU A 167 -2.05 15.73 -16.58
C GLU A 167 -0.72 16.39 -16.97
N TRP A 168 0.29 16.07 -16.16
CA TRP A 168 1.69 16.48 -16.32
C TRP A 168 2.55 15.35 -16.88
N GLN A 169 3.79 15.67 -17.26
CA GLN A 169 4.81 14.69 -17.66
C GLN A 169 6.16 15.06 -17.06
N VAL A 170 7.00 14.05 -16.81
CA VAL A 170 8.40 14.26 -16.38
C VAL A 170 9.29 14.49 -17.60
N ASP A 171 10.06 15.57 -17.59
CA ASP A 171 11.11 15.82 -18.59
C ASP A 171 12.30 14.87 -18.31
N LEU A 172 12.57 13.94 -19.22
CA LEU A 172 13.69 13.00 -19.09
C LEU A 172 15.01 13.71 -19.44
N PRO A 173 16.10 13.52 -18.68
CA PRO A 173 17.43 14.07 -19.00
C PRO A 173 17.95 13.69 -20.41
N SER A 174 17.54 12.52 -20.91
CA SER A 174 17.79 12.04 -22.26
C SER A 174 16.74 11.00 -22.63
N ASP A 175 16.10 11.13 -23.80
CA ASP A 175 15.23 10.08 -24.36
C ASP A 175 16.02 8.95 -25.06
N VAL A 176 17.36 9.06 -25.15
CA VAL A 176 18.20 8.14 -25.94
C VAL A 176 18.49 6.86 -25.15
N LYS A 177 17.53 5.95 -25.15
CA LYS A 177 17.62 4.61 -24.57
C LYS A 177 18.76 3.78 -25.18
N PRO A 178 19.78 3.33 -24.39
CA PRO A 178 20.86 2.48 -24.89
C PRO A 178 20.37 1.07 -25.28
N PRO A 179 21.12 0.32 -26.12
CA PRO A 179 20.84 -1.08 -26.36
C PRO A 179 21.20 -1.94 -25.12
N LEU A 180 20.29 -2.82 -24.71
CA LEU A 180 20.48 -3.73 -23.57
C LEU A 180 21.76 -4.58 -23.71
N VAL A 181 22.49 -4.73 -22.60
CA VAL A 181 23.72 -5.53 -22.50
C VAL A 181 23.47 -6.74 -21.62
N ASN A 182 23.07 -7.86 -22.24
CA ASN A 182 22.83 -9.11 -21.53
C ASN A 182 24.17 -9.76 -21.12
N THR A 183 24.66 -9.42 -19.94
CA THR A 183 25.83 -10.06 -19.29
C THR A 183 25.44 -11.45 -18.78
N PRO A 184 26.03 -12.55 -19.28
CA PRO A 184 25.73 -13.88 -18.77
C PRO A 184 26.42 -14.12 -17.42
N ILE A 185 25.65 -14.59 -16.43
CA ILE A 185 26.18 -14.97 -15.12
C ILE A 185 26.79 -16.38 -15.23
N ASP A 186 28.08 -16.51 -14.90
CA ASP A 186 28.79 -17.78 -15.00
C ASP A 186 28.32 -18.78 -13.91
N PRO A 187 28.01 -20.05 -14.24
CA PRO A 187 27.51 -21.01 -13.25
C PRO A 187 28.47 -21.25 -12.08
N GLY A 188 28.04 -20.86 -10.87
CA GLY A 188 28.87 -20.92 -9.66
C GLY A 188 29.65 -19.63 -9.36
N SER A 189 29.25 -18.51 -9.97
CA SER A 189 29.65 -17.17 -9.51
C SER A 189 29.24 -16.94 -8.04
N PRO A 190 29.96 -16.10 -7.28
CA PRO A 190 29.53 -15.67 -5.96
C PRO A 190 28.14 -15.01 -5.99
N THR A 191 27.43 -15.12 -4.87
CA THR A 191 26.10 -14.51 -4.67
C THR A 191 26.07 -13.79 -3.32
N LEU A 192 25.16 -12.83 -3.19
CA LEU A 192 24.90 -12.11 -1.94
C LEU A 192 23.47 -12.37 -1.47
N LYS A 193 23.22 -12.20 -0.16
CA LYS A 193 21.87 -12.24 0.42
C LYS A 193 21.41 -10.86 0.83
N VAL A 194 20.16 -10.54 0.49
CA VAL A 194 19.50 -9.27 0.84
C VAL A 194 18.23 -9.59 1.61
N LEU A 195 18.17 -9.19 2.88
CA LEU A 195 16.95 -9.27 3.69
C LEU A 195 16.01 -8.14 3.30
N HIS A 196 14.71 -8.43 3.23
CA HIS A 196 13.68 -7.41 3.05
C HIS A 196 12.66 -7.51 4.19
N LEU A 197 12.63 -6.45 4.99
CA LEU A 197 11.63 -6.22 6.04
C LEU A 197 10.57 -5.25 5.50
N ALA A 198 9.31 -5.60 5.61
CA ALA A 198 8.19 -4.76 5.17
C ALA A 198 7.09 -4.76 6.23
N ASP A 199 6.39 -3.64 6.34
CA ASP A 199 5.14 -3.45 7.07
C ASP A 199 5.18 -4.15 8.45
N THR A 200 6.09 -3.61 9.28
CA THR A 200 6.42 -4.15 10.60
C THR A 200 5.25 -3.99 11.57
N HIS A 201 4.55 -2.85 11.51
CA HIS A 201 3.48 -2.40 12.42
C HIS A 201 3.67 -2.90 13.85
N PHE A 202 4.60 -2.28 14.56
CA PHE A 202 4.87 -2.62 15.96
C PHE A 202 3.82 -1.94 16.85
N ASP A 203 2.96 -2.73 17.49
CA ASP A 203 2.04 -2.25 18.51
C ASP A 203 2.66 -2.34 19.94
N PRO A 204 3.07 -1.22 20.55
CA PRO A 204 3.60 -1.20 21.91
C PRO A 204 2.55 -1.50 22.99
N TYR A 205 1.25 -1.53 22.63
CA TYR A 205 0.14 -1.76 23.56
C TYR A 205 -0.55 -3.11 23.37
N TYR A 206 -0.10 -3.94 22.41
CA TYR A 206 -0.67 -5.27 22.16
C TYR A 206 -0.67 -6.13 23.43
N LYS A 207 -1.82 -6.72 23.74
CA LYS A 207 -2.04 -7.43 25.01
C LYS A 207 -2.62 -8.83 24.79
N PRO A 208 -1.83 -9.90 25.00
CA PRO A 208 -2.35 -11.27 24.97
C PRO A 208 -3.52 -11.49 25.94
N GLY A 209 -4.57 -12.17 25.48
CA GLY A 209 -5.79 -12.39 26.25
C GLY A 209 -6.71 -11.17 26.40
N SER A 210 -6.45 -10.07 25.67
CA SER A 210 -7.41 -9.00 25.45
C SER A 210 -8.47 -9.41 24.42
N ASN A 211 -9.40 -8.50 24.07
CA ASN A 211 -10.43 -8.78 23.09
C ASN A 211 -9.96 -8.49 21.65
N ALA A 212 -9.98 -9.52 20.81
CA ALA A 212 -9.69 -9.44 19.38
C ALA A 212 -10.96 -9.34 18.51
N VAL A 213 -12.16 -9.46 19.11
CA VAL A 213 -13.47 -9.24 18.46
C VAL A 213 -14.15 -8.02 19.13
N CYS A 214 -13.49 -6.88 18.99
CA CYS A 214 -13.89 -5.63 19.61
C CYS A 214 -14.93 -4.86 18.80
N ASP A 215 -15.50 -3.82 19.42
CA ASP A 215 -16.54 -3.01 18.79
C ASP A 215 -15.93 -1.90 17.89
N GLU A 216 -14.60 -1.78 17.88
CA GLU A 216 -13.82 -1.02 16.89
C GLU A 216 -13.43 -1.95 15.74
N ILE A 217 -14.04 -1.79 14.57
CA ILE A 217 -13.99 -2.79 13.49
C ILE A 217 -12.56 -2.96 12.91
N PHE A 218 -11.70 -1.95 13.04
CA PHE A 218 -10.40 -1.87 12.33
C PHE A 218 -9.17 -1.97 13.22
N PHE A 219 -9.30 -2.01 14.55
CA PHE A 219 -8.16 -2.32 15.42
C PHE A 219 -8.58 -2.82 16.82
N CYS A 220 -8.04 -3.97 17.22
CA CYS A 220 -8.35 -4.66 18.47
C CYS A 220 -7.05 -5.13 19.20
N CYS A 221 -7.14 -6.18 20.02
CA CYS A 221 -6.03 -6.81 20.74
C CYS A 221 -5.29 -5.96 21.81
N ARG A 222 -5.85 -4.82 22.25
CA ARG A 222 -5.33 -4.01 23.37
C ARG A 222 -6.20 -4.03 24.62
N GLU A 223 -5.73 -3.44 25.73
CA GLU A 223 -6.50 -3.37 26.99
C GLU A 223 -7.80 -2.58 26.86
N GLU A 224 -7.81 -1.56 25.99
CA GLU A 224 -8.95 -0.72 25.65
C GLU A 224 -9.97 -1.39 24.73
N SER A 225 -9.64 -2.50 24.05
CA SER A 225 -10.51 -3.22 23.09
C SER A 225 -11.73 -3.92 23.73
N GLY A 226 -12.01 -3.64 25.00
CA GLY A 226 -13.20 -4.07 25.72
C GLY A 226 -13.13 -5.49 26.30
N PRO A 227 -14.22 -5.98 26.90
CA PRO A 227 -14.27 -7.29 27.52
C PRO A 227 -14.39 -8.41 26.48
N VAL A 228 -13.50 -9.40 26.55
CA VAL A 228 -13.60 -10.69 25.84
C VAL A 228 -14.98 -11.31 26.09
N LYS A 229 -15.74 -11.59 25.02
CA LYS A 229 -17.15 -12.05 25.11
C LYS A 229 -17.23 -13.58 25.28
N ALA A 230 -16.40 -14.32 24.55
CA ALA A 230 -16.14 -15.76 24.69
C ALA A 230 -14.61 -16.04 24.69
N PRO A 231 -14.11 -17.15 25.28
CA PRO A 231 -12.67 -17.43 25.34
C PRO A 231 -11.94 -17.40 23.99
N GLU A 232 -12.60 -17.80 22.92
CA GLU A 232 -12.15 -17.76 21.53
C GLU A 232 -12.01 -16.34 20.95
N ASP A 233 -12.63 -15.32 21.56
CA ASP A 233 -12.45 -13.90 21.21
C ASP A 233 -11.14 -13.30 21.79
N SER A 234 -10.38 -14.10 22.54
CA SER A 234 -9.10 -13.68 23.13
C SER A 234 -8.01 -13.49 22.07
N ALA A 235 -7.26 -12.40 22.17
CA ALA A 235 -6.04 -12.17 21.41
C ALA A 235 -4.96 -13.22 21.73
N GLY A 236 -4.27 -13.71 20.69
CA GLY A 236 -3.12 -14.62 20.81
C GLY A 236 -1.91 -14.02 21.57
N PHE A 237 -0.89 -14.83 21.83
CA PHE A 237 0.36 -14.37 22.43
C PHE A 237 1.35 -13.83 21.39
N TRP A 238 1.48 -14.49 20.23
CA TRP A 238 2.44 -14.11 19.19
C TRP A 238 1.87 -13.13 18.14
N GLY A 239 0.65 -12.65 18.34
CA GLY A 239 -0.15 -11.97 17.34
C GLY A 239 -1.49 -12.68 17.16
N ASP A 240 -2.36 -12.10 16.33
CA ASP A 240 -3.71 -12.60 16.08
C ASP A 240 -4.12 -12.36 14.62
N TYR A 241 -4.86 -13.28 14.02
CA TYR A 241 -5.32 -13.16 12.63
C TYR A 241 -6.37 -12.06 12.42
N ARG A 242 -7.01 -11.54 13.48
CA ARG A 242 -8.04 -10.50 13.36
C ARG A 242 -7.40 -9.12 13.08
N ALA A 243 -8.15 -8.04 13.23
CA ALA A 243 -7.67 -6.67 13.05
C ALA A 243 -6.69 -6.25 14.16
N CYS A 244 -5.48 -6.83 14.16
CA CYS A 244 -4.46 -6.68 15.19
C CYS A 244 -3.03 -6.72 14.62
N ASP A 245 -2.17 -5.86 15.16
CA ASP A 245 -0.74 -5.76 14.82
C ASP A 245 0.17 -6.49 15.84
N LEU A 246 1.50 -6.37 15.68
CA LEU A 246 2.46 -7.23 16.39
C LEU A 246 2.90 -6.68 17.76
N PRO A 247 2.95 -7.54 18.80
CA PRO A 247 3.73 -7.25 19.98
C PRO A 247 5.23 -7.33 19.73
N LYS A 248 6.00 -6.54 20.49
CA LYS A 248 7.47 -6.47 20.38
C LYS A 248 8.18 -7.83 20.36
N TRP A 249 7.78 -8.77 21.22
CA TRP A 249 8.45 -10.07 21.32
C TRP A 249 8.25 -10.95 20.08
N THR A 250 7.24 -10.71 19.25
CA THR A 250 7.11 -11.36 17.93
C THR A 250 8.10 -10.76 16.94
N VAL A 251 8.20 -9.43 16.88
CA VAL A 251 9.18 -8.72 16.04
C VAL A 251 10.61 -9.15 16.40
N GLU A 252 10.92 -9.20 17.71
CA GLU A 252 12.21 -9.69 18.22
C GLU A 252 12.45 -11.17 17.87
N ALA A 253 11.44 -12.06 17.97
CA ALA A 253 11.57 -13.46 17.59
C ALA A 253 11.82 -13.66 16.08
N ILE A 254 11.24 -12.81 15.22
CA ILE A 254 11.55 -12.80 13.78
C ILE A 254 13.03 -12.44 13.57
N TYR A 255 13.54 -11.42 14.25
CA TYR A 255 14.95 -11.01 14.15
C TYR A 255 15.91 -12.04 14.76
N GLU A 256 15.54 -12.73 15.84
CA GLU A 256 16.31 -13.87 16.39
C GLU A 256 16.43 -15.02 15.39
N HIS A 257 15.35 -15.35 14.66
CA HIS A 257 15.39 -16.38 13.61
C HIS A 257 16.31 -15.99 12.44
N ILE A 258 16.15 -14.77 11.92
CA ILE A 258 16.94 -14.25 10.80
C ILE A 258 18.44 -14.32 11.10
N LEU A 259 18.87 -13.92 12.31
CA LEU A 259 20.27 -13.98 12.73
C LEU A 259 20.81 -15.42 12.88
N ALA A 260 19.95 -16.40 13.14
CA ALA A 260 20.34 -17.79 13.30
C ALA A 260 20.48 -18.51 11.95
N GLU A 261 19.53 -18.29 11.03
CA GLU A 261 19.45 -18.99 9.74
C GLU A 261 20.19 -18.28 8.60
N HIS A 262 20.37 -16.96 8.69
CA HIS A 262 20.99 -16.14 7.63
C HIS A 262 22.16 -15.26 8.16
N PRO A 263 23.22 -15.86 8.74
CA PRO A 263 24.40 -15.14 9.23
C PRO A 263 25.28 -14.52 8.11
N ASP A 264 24.85 -14.64 6.86
CA ASP A 264 25.49 -14.23 5.61
C ASP A 264 24.74 -13.11 4.85
N ILE A 265 23.74 -12.48 5.48
CA ILE A 265 23.08 -11.27 4.96
C ILE A 265 24.13 -10.17 4.71
N SER A 266 24.09 -9.60 3.52
CA SER A 266 25.02 -8.56 3.06
C SER A 266 24.49 -7.14 3.33
N PHE A 267 23.18 -6.93 3.17
CA PHE A 267 22.48 -5.72 3.59
C PHE A 267 20.96 -5.98 3.76
N ILE A 268 20.26 -5.02 4.35
CA ILE A 268 18.81 -5.06 4.63
C ILE A 268 18.12 -3.93 3.87
N ILE A 269 17.01 -4.23 3.21
CA ILE A 269 16.02 -3.27 2.70
C ILE A 269 14.85 -3.23 3.70
N TRP A 270 14.33 -2.04 4.03
CA TRP A 270 13.25 -1.89 5.01
C TRP A 270 12.17 -0.91 4.54
N THR A 271 11.08 -1.40 3.96
CA THR A 271 10.11 -0.58 3.19
C THR A 271 9.00 0.06 4.04
N GLY A 272 9.34 0.55 5.24
CA GLY A 272 8.45 1.38 6.07
C GLY A 272 7.32 0.65 6.80
N ASP A 273 6.30 1.42 7.17
CA ASP A 273 5.10 1.02 7.91
C ASP A 273 5.40 0.36 9.27
N LEU A 274 5.84 1.23 10.17
CA LEU A 274 6.28 0.88 11.52
C LEU A 274 5.19 1.14 12.57
N VAL A 275 4.28 2.08 12.28
CA VAL A 275 3.18 2.52 13.15
C VAL A 275 1.93 1.64 12.92
N PRO A 276 1.25 1.17 13.99
CA PRO A 276 0.10 0.26 13.87
C PRO A 276 -1.19 0.93 13.37
N HIS A 277 -2.22 0.12 13.11
CA HIS A 277 -3.48 0.53 12.48
C HIS A 277 -4.49 1.21 13.43
N ASP A 278 -4.13 1.63 14.66
CA ASP A 278 -4.98 2.48 15.53
C ASP A 278 -4.98 3.96 15.09
N VAL A 279 -5.15 4.18 13.78
CA VAL A 279 -4.88 5.43 13.06
C VAL A 279 -5.61 6.67 13.60
N TRP A 280 -6.67 6.47 14.39
CA TRP A 280 -7.51 7.48 15.06
C TRP A 280 -7.07 7.88 16.47
N ASN A 281 -5.99 7.30 16.93
CA ASN A 281 -5.39 7.56 18.24
C ASN A 281 -3.87 7.83 18.08
N THR A 282 -3.47 8.18 16.86
CA THR A 282 -2.13 8.61 16.47
C THR A 282 -1.82 10.03 16.96
N SER A 283 -0.53 10.36 16.96
CA SER A 283 -0.03 11.74 17.11
C SER A 283 1.44 11.78 16.70
N ARG A 284 1.94 12.92 16.22
CA ARG A 284 3.35 13.09 15.77
C ARG A 284 4.35 12.46 16.74
N GLU A 285 4.28 12.81 18.02
CA GLU A 285 5.20 12.27 19.05
C GLU A 285 4.91 10.79 19.40
N GLY A 286 3.68 10.30 19.21
CA GLY A 286 3.38 8.86 19.28
C GLY A 286 4.09 8.09 18.17
N ASN A 287 3.86 8.49 16.92
CA ASN A 287 4.47 7.91 15.72
C ASN A 287 6.01 7.96 15.83
N LEU A 288 6.59 9.13 16.15
CA LEU A 288 8.04 9.25 16.32
C LEU A 288 8.61 8.33 17.39
N ASN A 289 7.91 8.06 18.50
CA ASN A 289 8.40 7.12 19.50
C ASN A 289 8.37 5.66 19.03
N ILE A 290 7.38 5.26 18.22
CA ILE A 290 7.36 3.94 17.58
C ILE A 290 8.49 3.83 16.55
N ILE A 291 8.67 4.85 15.70
CA ILE A 291 9.77 4.90 14.72
C ILE A 291 11.15 4.82 15.41
N ARG A 292 11.36 5.57 16.50
CA ARG A 292 12.58 5.53 17.33
C ARG A 292 12.82 4.14 17.93
N GLU A 293 11.79 3.49 18.48
CA GLU A 293 11.93 2.16 19.09
C GLU A 293 12.16 1.06 18.03
N SER A 294 11.49 1.12 16.89
CA SER A 294 11.72 0.21 15.76
C SER A 294 13.13 0.35 15.19
N VAL A 295 13.60 1.59 14.94
CA VAL A 295 14.99 1.85 14.50
C VAL A 295 15.99 1.32 15.52
N ALA A 296 15.79 1.59 16.81
CA ALA A 296 16.67 1.11 17.87
C ALA A 296 16.67 -0.43 17.97
N THR A 297 15.53 -1.08 17.72
CA THR A 297 15.41 -2.54 17.74
C THR A 297 16.13 -3.16 16.54
N VAL A 298 15.91 -2.66 15.31
CA VAL A 298 16.66 -3.11 14.11
C VAL A 298 18.16 -2.90 14.29
N ALA A 299 18.60 -1.75 14.81
CA ALA A 299 20.01 -1.46 15.07
C ALA A 299 20.62 -2.34 16.19
N GLN A 300 19.81 -2.80 17.16
CA GLN A 300 20.25 -3.74 18.21
C GLN A 300 20.48 -5.14 17.66
N TYR A 301 19.59 -5.63 16.80
CA TYR A 301 19.65 -6.98 16.24
C TYR A 301 20.66 -7.08 15.08
N PHE A 302 20.78 -6.05 14.24
CA PHE A 302 21.65 -6.04 13.05
C PHE A 302 22.80 -5.00 13.13
N PRO A 303 23.61 -4.95 14.23
CA PRO A 303 24.54 -3.84 14.55
C PRO A 303 25.80 -3.77 13.67
N SER A 304 25.85 -4.51 12.56
CA SER A 304 27.00 -4.56 11.64
C SER A 304 26.58 -4.85 10.19
N ILE A 305 25.28 -4.73 9.89
CA ILE A 305 24.71 -4.92 8.56
C ILE A 305 24.10 -3.58 8.13
N PRO A 306 24.40 -3.04 6.93
CA PRO A 306 23.75 -1.83 6.43
C PRO A 306 22.25 -2.04 6.27
N VAL A 307 21.46 -1.02 6.64
CA VAL A 307 20.00 -0.99 6.46
C VAL A 307 19.65 0.21 5.59
N PHE A 308 18.86 -0.04 4.55
CA PHE A 308 18.38 0.95 3.61
C PHE A 308 16.85 1.05 3.74
N PRO A 309 16.34 2.01 4.55
CA PRO A 309 14.92 2.18 4.77
C PRO A 309 14.23 3.02 3.68
N ALA A 310 12.91 2.86 3.56
CA ALA A 310 12.00 3.79 2.88
C ALA A 310 10.87 4.20 3.85
N LEU A 311 10.07 5.22 3.48
CA LEU A 311 8.86 5.61 4.23
C LEU A 311 7.63 4.84 3.73
N GLY A 312 6.85 4.30 4.66
CA GLY A 312 5.49 3.84 4.43
C GLY A 312 4.46 4.95 4.60
N ASN A 313 3.17 4.60 4.62
CA ASN A 313 2.08 5.56 4.75
C ASN A 313 1.58 5.76 6.20
N HIS A 314 1.86 4.81 7.10
CA HIS A 314 1.50 4.89 8.52
C HIS A 314 2.46 5.77 9.35
N GLU A 315 3.65 6.12 8.83
CA GLU A 315 4.60 7.00 9.52
C GLU A 315 4.03 8.40 9.84
N ALA A 316 3.11 8.93 9.01
CA ALA A 316 2.57 10.29 9.14
C ALA A 316 1.45 10.43 10.19
N ASP A 317 1.37 11.62 10.78
CA ASP A 317 0.24 12.10 11.58
C ASP A 317 -0.28 13.46 11.03
N PRO A 318 -1.51 13.51 10.50
CA PRO A 318 -2.46 12.39 10.35
C PRO A 318 -1.99 11.28 9.39
N LEU A 319 -2.64 10.11 9.47
CA LEU A 319 -2.44 8.99 8.55
C LEU A 319 -2.40 9.45 7.07
N ASN A 320 -1.44 8.94 6.29
CA ASN A 320 -1.24 9.20 4.86
C ASN A 320 -0.94 10.67 4.49
N ALA A 321 -0.80 11.58 5.46
CA ALA A 321 -0.77 13.01 5.20
C ALA A 321 0.64 13.57 4.90
N PHE A 322 1.17 13.27 3.71
CA PHE A 322 2.49 13.75 3.28
C PHE A 322 2.35 15.02 2.43
N SER A 323 2.55 16.18 3.05
CA SER A 323 2.47 17.49 2.37
C SER A 323 3.66 17.77 1.44
N GLN A 324 3.48 18.72 0.52
CA GLN A 324 4.55 19.14 -0.40
C GLN A 324 5.64 19.93 0.35
N PRO A 325 6.93 19.86 -0.04
CA PRO A 325 8.04 20.46 0.73
C PRO A 325 7.99 21.99 0.87
N TYR A 326 7.21 22.67 0.04
CA TYR A 326 7.03 24.12 0.08
C TYR A 326 5.90 24.58 1.03
N ILE A 327 5.23 23.66 1.75
CA ILE A 327 4.19 23.96 2.73
C ILE A 327 4.85 24.39 4.06
N ASP A 328 5.20 25.67 4.17
CA ASP A 328 6.03 26.26 5.25
C ASP A 328 5.28 26.56 6.58
N ASN A 329 4.30 25.74 6.94
CA ASN A 329 3.39 25.95 8.06
C ASN A 329 3.25 24.72 8.99
N GLU A 330 2.24 24.69 9.87
CA GLU A 330 2.00 23.58 10.81
C GLU A 330 1.83 22.19 10.15
N PHE A 331 1.52 22.14 8.86
CA PHE A 331 1.39 20.92 8.05
C PHE A 331 2.69 20.49 7.34
N SER A 332 3.82 21.20 7.53
CA SER A 332 5.13 20.76 7.05
C SER A 332 5.48 19.36 7.57
N MET A 333 6.16 18.56 6.74
CA MET A 333 6.70 17.24 7.11
C MET A 333 8.04 17.30 7.87
N ASP A 334 8.58 18.49 8.16
CA ASP A 334 9.84 18.71 8.91
C ASP A 334 9.97 17.83 10.16
N TRP A 335 8.87 17.61 10.89
CA TRP A 335 8.84 16.83 12.13
C TRP A 335 9.14 15.35 11.92
N LEU A 336 8.73 14.79 10.77
CA LEU A 336 8.96 13.39 10.40
C LEU A 336 10.26 13.28 9.63
N TYR A 337 10.39 14.03 8.54
CA TYR A 337 11.54 14.00 7.63
C TYR A 337 12.85 14.36 8.36
N GLY A 338 12.81 15.34 9.27
CA GLY A 338 13.96 15.71 10.10
C GLY A 338 14.34 14.67 11.16
N GLU A 339 13.37 13.97 11.76
CA GLU A 339 13.65 12.88 12.71
C GLU A 339 14.22 11.66 11.95
N VAL A 340 13.60 11.21 10.85
CA VAL A 340 14.13 10.07 10.09
C VAL A 340 15.50 10.37 9.45
N ALA A 341 15.73 11.59 8.96
CA ALA A 341 17.06 12.03 8.51
C ALA A 341 18.12 11.99 9.62
N SER A 342 17.73 12.14 10.90
CA SER A 342 18.63 12.01 12.05
C SER A 342 18.77 10.55 12.54
N LEU A 343 17.72 9.73 12.43
CA LEU A 343 17.71 8.33 12.87
C LEU A 343 18.46 7.43 11.88
N TRP A 344 18.24 7.64 10.57
CA TRP A 344 18.82 6.81 9.52
C TRP A 344 20.33 7.02 9.33
N GLN A 345 20.91 8.09 9.88
CA GLN A 345 22.38 8.25 10.05
C GLN A 345 23.04 7.16 10.93
N THR A 346 22.24 6.27 11.53
CA THR A 346 22.72 5.00 12.11
C THR A 346 23.33 4.06 11.04
N TRP A 347 22.91 4.19 9.78
CA TRP A 347 23.31 3.32 8.66
C TRP A 347 23.74 4.10 7.40
N LEU A 348 23.10 5.23 7.13
CA LEU A 348 23.31 6.07 5.95
C LEU A 348 24.38 7.17 6.20
N PRO A 349 25.06 7.67 5.15
CA PRO A 349 26.01 8.77 5.28
C PRO A 349 25.34 10.13 5.57
N GLU A 350 26.13 11.13 5.97
CA GLU A 350 25.63 12.45 6.40
C GLU A 350 25.09 13.31 5.24
N ASP A 351 25.55 13.09 4.01
CA ASP A 351 25.19 13.89 2.84
C ASP A 351 23.74 13.64 2.34
N VAL A 352 23.26 12.39 2.41
CA VAL A 352 21.87 12.07 2.06
C VAL A 352 20.83 12.65 3.00
N ALA A 353 21.21 13.08 4.21
CA ALA A 353 20.29 13.68 5.18
C ALA A 353 19.55 14.91 4.62
N THR A 354 20.10 15.58 3.61
CA THR A 354 19.47 16.75 2.95
C THR A 354 18.26 16.36 2.10
N THR A 355 18.33 15.28 1.30
CA THR A 355 17.20 14.84 0.46
C THR A 355 16.13 14.14 1.30
N ILE A 356 16.56 13.40 2.34
CA ILE A 356 15.65 12.79 3.32
C ILE A 356 14.84 13.88 4.04
N ALA A 357 15.51 14.95 4.51
CA ALA A 357 14.84 16.09 5.14
C ALA A 357 13.91 16.87 4.19
N TYR A 358 14.20 16.89 2.88
CA TYR A 358 13.39 17.58 1.88
C TYR A 358 12.11 16.82 1.50
N SER A 359 12.17 15.50 1.30
CA SER A 359 11.04 14.72 0.75
C SER A 359 11.04 13.23 1.10
N GLY A 360 11.89 12.78 2.03
CA GLY A 360 11.94 11.38 2.46
C GLY A 360 12.63 10.41 1.48
N TYR A 361 13.35 10.90 0.47
CA TYR A 361 14.09 10.09 -0.52
C TYR A 361 15.60 10.27 -0.44
N TYR A 362 16.37 9.31 -0.96
CA TYR A 362 17.83 9.38 -1.06
C TYR A 362 18.41 8.36 -2.05
N ILE A 363 19.64 8.61 -2.50
CA ILE A 363 20.48 7.62 -3.21
C ILE A 363 21.76 7.38 -2.42
N VAL A 364 22.27 6.15 -2.42
CA VAL A 364 23.54 5.79 -1.77
C VAL A 364 24.27 4.68 -2.54
N ASP A 365 25.59 4.74 -2.60
CA ASP A 365 26.42 3.63 -3.13
C ASP A 365 26.40 2.46 -2.12
N VAL A 366 25.85 1.31 -2.51
CA VAL A 366 25.85 0.07 -1.70
C VAL A 366 27.15 -0.71 -1.93
N PHE A 367 27.55 -0.80 -3.19
CA PHE A 367 28.83 -1.31 -3.67
C PHE A 367 29.38 -0.36 -4.75
N PRO A 368 30.68 -0.44 -5.14
CA PRO A 368 31.25 0.45 -6.15
C PRO A 368 30.47 0.49 -7.48
N ASP A 369 29.80 -0.62 -7.83
CA ASP A 369 29.07 -0.80 -9.09
C ASP A 369 27.54 -0.95 -8.87
N LEU A 370 27.02 -0.71 -7.64
CA LEU A 370 25.59 -0.75 -7.29
C LEU A 370 25.19 0.41 -6.37
N ARG A 371 24.24 1.23 -6.82
CA ARG A 371 23.52 2.21 -6.01
C ARG A 371 22.17 1.68 -5.56
N LEU A 372 21.66 2.20 -4.45
CA LEU A 372 20.28 2.04 -4.02
C LEU A 372 19.63 3.41 -3.95
N LEU A 373 18.46 3.55 -4.56
CA LEU A 373 17.63 4.75 -4.61
C LEU A 373 16.30 4.46 -3.93
N SER A 374 16.08 5.12 -2.79
CA SER A 374 14.86 5.02 -1.99
C SER A 374 13.95 6.21 -2.30
N ILE A 375 12.70 5.95 -2.72
CA ILE A 375 11.72 6.99 -3.09
C ILE A 375 10.49 6.98 -2.20
N ASN A 376 9.87 8.15 -2.06
CA ASN A 376 8.68 8.36 -1.25
C ASN A 376 7.40 8.23 -2.09
N THR A 377 6.87 7.01 -2.18
CA THR A 377 5.64 6.69 -2.94
C THR A 377 4.35 7.26 -2.35
N ASN A 378 4.38 7.83 -1.14
CA ASN A 378 3.24 8.55 -0.57
C ASN A 378 2.78 9.75 -1.43
N TYR A 379 3.63 10.21 -2.35
CA TYR A 379 3.30 11.24 -3.32
C TYR A 379 2.58 10.72 -4.59
N CYS A 380 2.34 9.40 -4.71
CA CYS A 380 1.36 8.84 -5.64
C CYS A 380 0.05 8.39 -4.99
N TYR A 381 0.07 8.10 -3.68
CA TYR A 381 -1.04 7.48 -2.96
C TYR A 381 -2.29 8.38 -2.92
N GLY A 382 -3.40 7.93 -3.50
CA GLY A 382 -4.66 8.70 -3.59
C GLY A 382 -5.27 9.07 -2.23
N TYR A 383 -4.94 8.30 -1.19
CA TYR A 383 -5.30 8.60 0.19
C TYR A 383 -4.42 9.66 0.86
N ASN A 384 -3.30 10.07 0.23
CA ASN A 384 -2.60 11.30 0.60
C ASN A 384 -3.39 12.52 0.10
N TRP A 385 -4.25 13.06 0.96
CA TRP A 385 -5.13 14.18 0.61
C TRP A 385 -4.40 15.47 0.21
N TRP A 386 -3.09 15.60 0.45
CA TRP A 386 -2.30 16.72 -0.08
C TRP A 386 -2.22 16.71 -1.62
N LEU A 387 -2.41 15.56 -2.27
CA LEU A 387 -2.54 15.47 -3.73
C LEU A 387 -3.76 16.25 -4.27
N LEU A 388 -4.79 16.50 -3.45
CA LEU A 388 -5.89 17.40 -3.84
C LEU A 388 -5.36 18.83 -4.07
N TYR A 389 -4.46 19.30 -3.21
CA TYR A 389 -3.87 20.63 -3.31
C TYR A 389 -2.94 20.74 -4.51
N ASP A 390 -1.97 19.82 -4.62
CA ASP A 390 -1.10 19.72 -5.79
C ASP A 390 -0.64 18.27 -6.02
N SER A 391 -0.76 17.81 -7.26
CA SER A 391 -0.40 16.44 -7.66
C SER A 391 0.64 16.42 -8.79
N VAL A 392 1.29 17.54 -9.11
CA VAL A 392 2.38 17.63 -10.10
C VAL A 392 3.70 17.29 -9.42
N ASP A 393 4.33 16.17 -9.83
CA ASP A 393 5.51 15.52 -9.22
C ASP A 393 5.83 15.97 -7.77
N PRO A 394 4.98 15.63 -6.78
CA PRO A 394 5.09 16.23 -5.46
C PRO A 394 6.38 15.81 -4.76
N GLY A 395 7.20 16.80 -4.38
CA GLY A 395 8.55 16.57 -3.85
C GLY A 395 9.66 16.48 -4.91
N GLU A 396 9.35 16.70 -6.19
CA GLU A 396 10.29 16.55 -7.32
C GLU A 396 10.83 15.11 -7.43
N VAL A 397 10.07 14.11 -6.96
CA VAL A 397 10.51 12.72 -6.76
C VAL A 397 10.86 12.04 -8.08
N LEU A 398 10.03 12.20 -9.12
CA LEU A 398 10.23 11.53 -10.40
C LEU A 398 11.25 12.27 -11.28
N GLU A 399 11.30 13.60 -11.26
CA GLU A 399 12.37 14.36 -11.93
C GLU A 399 13.73 14.06 -11.27
N TRP A 400 13.81 14.04 -9.94
CA TRP A 400 15.02 13.64 -9.22
C TRP A 400 15.41 12.18 -9.53
N MET A 401 14.48 11.23 -9.47
CA MET A 401 14.71 9.83 -9.80
C MET A 401 15.24 9.66 -11.24
N ALA A 402 14.64 10.34 -12.22
CA ALA A 402 15.12 10.32 -13.61
C ALA A 402 16.53 10.93 -13.74
N GLY A 403 16.84 11.97 -12.97
CA GLY A 403 18.15 12.61 -12.90
C GLY A 403 19.23 11.82 -12.16
N GLU A 404 18.87 10.95 -11.22
CA GLU A 404 19.78 9.97 -10.59
C GLU A 404 20.01 8.74 -11.49
N LEU A 405 18.96 8.22 -12.13
CA LEU A 405 19.07 7.09 -13.06
C LEU A 405 19.92 7.42 -14.29
N GLN A 406 19.83 8.65 -14.85
CA GLN A 406 20.76 9.08 -15.90
C GLN A 406 22.21 9.14 -15.39
N ARG A 407 22.45 9.53 -14.13
CA ARG A 407 23.80 9.54 -13.55
C ARG A 407 24.34 8.12 -13.35
N ALA A 408 23.50 7.17 -13.00
CA ALA A 408 23.90 5.76 -12.96
C ALA A 408 24.19 5.19 -14.35
N GLU A 409 23.42 5.58 -15.37
CA GLU A 409 23.70 5.25 -16.78
C GLU A 409 25.04 5.83 -17.26
N ASP A 410 25.31 7.11 -16.95
CA ASP A 410 26.53 7.83 -17.31
C ASP A 410 27.78 7.28 -16.59
N ASP A 411 27.64 6.89 -15.32
CA ASP A 411 28.69 6.23 -14.51
C ASP A 411 28.85 4.74 -14.84
N ALA A 412 27.89 4.14 -15.56
CA ALA A 412 27.79 2.70 -15.87
C ALA A 412 27.70 1.79 -14.63
N VAL A 413 26.88 2.17 -13.64
CA VAL A 413 26.59 1.40 -12.42
C VAL A 413 25.13 0.97 -12.35
N TYR A 414 24.83 -0.12 -11.66
CA TYR A 414 23.46 -0.61 -11.48
C TYR A 414 22.71 0.14 -10.37
N VAL A 415 21.37 0.10 -10.40
CA VAL A 415 20.49 0.71 -9.39
C VAL A 415 19.45 -0.27 -8.89
N TYR A 416 19.31 -0.36 -7.56
CA TYR A 416 18.12 -0.89 -6.89
C TYR A 416 17.15 0.24 -6.55
N LEU A 417 15.87 0.04 -6.87
CA LEU A 417 14.79 0.94 -6.46
C LEU A 417 14.08 0.35 -5.24
N ILE A 418 13.96 1.12 -4.15
CA ILE A 418 13.17 0.73 -2.98
C ILE A 418 12.11 1.78 -2.66
N SER A 419 10.93 1.32 -2.24
CA SER A 419 9.82 2.17 -1.80
C SER A 419 8.75 1.34 -1.09
N HIS A 420 7.67 1.95 -0.63
CA HIS A 420 6.61 1.23 0.06
C HIS A 420 5.50 0.73 -0.89
N ILE A 421 4.86 1.65 -1.61
CA ILE A 421 3.63 1.37 -2.38
C ILE A 421 4.01 0.97 -3.82
N PRO A 422 3.56 -0.19 -4.34
CA PRO A 422 3.78 -0.58 -5.74
C PRO A 422 3.14 0.41 -6.72
N SER A 423 3.85 0.82 -7.77
CA SER A 423 3.38 1.89 -8.68
C SER A 423 2.07 1.57 -9.40
N GLY A 424 1.80 0.29 -9.62
CA GLY A 424 0.58 -0.22 -10.27
C GLY A 424 -0.50 -0.66 -9.29
N HIS A 425 -0.28 -0.50 -7.98
CA HIS A 425 -1.32 -0.74 -6.98
C HIS A 425 -2.47 0.25 -7.17
N ASP A 426 -3.70 -0.17 -6.90
CA ASP A 426 -4.90 0.53 -7.40
C ASP A 426 -5.26 1.81 -6.63
N ASP A 427 -4.45 2.22 -5.67
CA ASP A 427 -4.47 3.52 -4.99
C ASP A 427 -3.36 4.48 -5.47
N CYS A 428 -2.46 4.07 -6.37
CA CYS A 428 -1.41 4.94 -6.92
C CYS A 428 -1.93 5.76 -8.12
N HIS A 429 -1.94 7.09 -7.99
CA HIS A 429 -2.56 8.04 -8.92
C HIS A 429 -2.01 7.95 -10.35
N TYR A 430 -2.91 7.81 -11.32
CA TYR A 430 -2.65 7.56 -12.75
C TYR A 430 -1.44 8.28 -13.33
N THR A 431 -1.41 9.61 -13.26
CA THR A 431 -0.33 10.40 -13.86
C THR A 431 1.04 10.05 -13.26
N TRP A 432 1.10 9.83 -11.95
CA TRP A 432 2.36 9.50 -11.28
C TRP A 432 2.79 8.06 -11.62
N SER A 433 1.84 7.12 -11.58
CA SER A 433 2.03 5.71 -11.95
C SER A 433 2.55 5.53 -13.39
N ARG A 434 1.97 6.28 -14.34
CA ARG A 434 2.37 6.35 -15.74
C ARG A 434 3.78 6.93 -15.92
N GLU A 435 4.05 8.10 -15.34
CA GLU A 435 5.37 8.73 -15.49
C GLU A 435 6.47 7.92 -14.80
N TYR A 436 6.19 7.28 -13.67
CA TYR A 436 7.09 6.31 -13.03
C TYR A 436 7.38 5.12 -13.94
N SER A 437 6.34 4.50 -14.52
CA SER A 437 6.49 3.36 -15.44
C SER A 437 7.27 3.74 -16.71
N LYS A 438 7.08 4.96 -17.23
CA LYS A 438 7.89 5.56 -18.30
C LYS A 438 9.36 5.71 -17.91
N ILE A 439 9.67 6.12 -16.68
CA ILE A 439 11.05 6.24 -16.18
C ILE A 439 11.69 4.85 -16.04
N VAL A 440 10.99 3.87 -15.45
CA VAL A 440 11.47 2.47 -15.38
C VAL A 440 11.74 1.93 -16.80
N ALA A 441 10.81 2.15 -17.74
CA ALA A 441 10.96 1.72 -19.12
C ALA A 441 12.07 2.43 -19.90
N ARG A 442 12.46 3.65 -19.50
CA ARG A 442 13.64 4.35 -20.03
C ARG A 442 14.95 3.74 -19.52
N TYR A 443 14.99 3.26 -18.27
CA TYR A 443 16.23 2.86 -17.58
C TYR A 443 16.35 1.35 -17.25
N GLU A 444 15.61 0.49 -17.95
CA GLU A 444 15.71 -1.00 -17.86
C GLU A 444 17.13 -1.58 -18.10
N GLY A 445 18.08 -0.79 -18.61
CA GLY A 445 19.49 -1.20 -18.75
C GLY A 445 20.36 -0.90 -17.52
N VAL A 446 19.79 -0.26 -16.50
CA VAL A 446 20.47 0.29 -15.31
C VAL A 446 19.81 -0.19 -14.02
N ILE A 447 18.48 -0.29 -14.01
CA ILE A 447 17.74 -0.90 -12.91
C ILE A 447 18.05 -2.41 -12.89
N ALA A 448 18.34 -2.95 -11.71
CA ALA A 448 18.66 -4.37 -11.49
C ALA A 448 17.71 -5.07 -10.48
N GLY A 449 16.69 -4.34 -10.02
CA GLY A 449 15.68 -4.81 -9.08
C GLY A 449 14.86 -3.66 -8.49
N ILE A 450 13.56 -3.90 -8.31
CA ILE A 450 12.61 -2.96 -7.70
C ILE A 450 11.90 -3.67 -6.54
N PHE A 451 11.78 -2.99 -5.39
CA PHE A 451 11.34 -3.61 -4.13
C PHE A 451 10.28 -2.76 -3.41
N TYR A 452 9.18 -3.40 -3.01
CA TYR A 452 7.99 -2.79 -2.37
C TYR A 452 7.50 -3.56 -1.13
N GLY A 453 6.60 -2.95 -0.35
CA GLY A 453 5.80 -3.56 0.72
C GLY A 453 4.31 -3.24 0.53
N HIS A 454 3.68 -2.62 1.54
CA HIS A 454 2.32 -2.05 1.55
C HIS A 454 1.15 -3.03 1.44
N THR A 455 1.18 -3.99 0.52
CA THR A 455 0.02 -4.88 0.27
C THR A 455 -0.13 -5.99 1.31
N HIS A 456 0.85 -6.11 2.22
CA HIS A 456 1.05 -7.13 3.25
C HIS A 456 1.25 -8.56 2.74
N LYS A 457 1.24 -8.74 1.42
CA LYS A 457 1.11 -10.02 0.73
C LYS A 457 2.30 -10.25 -0.19
N ASP A 458 2.62 -11.51 -0.42
CA ASP A 458 3.80 -11.90 -1.18
C ASP A 458 3.49 -11.99 -2.69
N HIS A 459 3.92 -11.00 -3.47
CA HIS A 459 3.72 -11.01 -4.92
C HIS A 459 4.77 -10.20 -5.67
N PHE A 460 4.48 -9.89 -6.94
CA PHE A 460 5.29 -9.07 -7.81
C PHE A 460 4.40 -8.16 -8.69
N GLN A 461 5.03 -7.31 -9.48
CA GLN A 461 4.43 -6.37 -10.43
C GLN A 461 5.25 -6.36 -11.72
N MET A 462 4.63 -6.62 -12.86
CA MET A 462 5.29 -6.66 -14.17
C MET A 462 5.34 -5.29 -14.82
N PHE A 463 6.52 -4.90 -15.32
CA PHE A 463 6.68 -3.75 -16.20
C PHE A 463 6.81 -4.21 -17.66
N PHE A 464 6.29 -3.41 -18.60
CA PHE A 464 6.29 -3.68 -20.03
C PHE A 464 6.84 -2.50 -20.83
N ASP A 465 7.29 -2.74 -22.07
CA ASP A 465 7.76 -1.68 -22.95
C ASP A 465 6.58 -0.85 -23.49
N PRO A 466 6.54 0.48 -23.33
CA PRO A 466 5.44 1.31 -23.85
C PRO A 466 5.35 1.33 -25.38
N ASP A 467 6.43 1.00 -26.10
CA ASP A 467 6.40 0.83 -27.57
C ASP A 467 6.06 -0.62 -27.99
N ASP A 468 6.13 -1.60 -27.09
CA ASP A 468 5.78 -3.02 -27.33
C ASP A 468 5.24 -3.69 -26.05
N PRO A 469 3.92 -3.61 -25.76
CA PRO A 469 3.32 -4.20 -24.56
C PRO A 469 3.35 -5.75 -24.55
N SER A 470 3.90 -6.41 -25.58
CA SER A 470 4.18 -7.85 -25.53
C SER A 470 5.56 -8.18 -24.93
N ARG A 471 6.40 -7.17 -24.67
CA ARG A 471 7.74 -7.33 -24.09
C ARG A 471 7.74 -6.97 -22.60
N PRO A 472 7.83 -7.93 -21.68
CA PRO A 472 8.11 -7.65 -20.28
C PRO A 472 9.55 -7.16 -20.12
N ILE A 473 9.80 -6.21 -19.21
CA ILE A 473 11.09 -5.50 -19.10
C ILE A 473 11.72 -5.56 -17.71
N GLU A 474 10.91 -5.54 -16.65
CA GLU A 474 11.37 -5.56 -15.25
C GLU A 474 10.27 -6.15 -14.35
N VAL A 475 10.66 -6.62 -13.17
CA VAL A 475 9.78 -7.16 -12.13
C VAL A 475 10.00 -6.42 -10.81
N GLY A 476 8.96 -5.76 -10.32
CA GLY A 476 8.93 -5.23 -8.95
C GLY A 476 8.50 -6.29 -7.96
N PHE A 477 9.35 -6.63 -7.00
CA PHE A 477 9.05 -7.63 -5.98
C PHE A 477 8.38 -6.97 -4.78
N VAL A 478 7.19 -7.44 -4.42
CA VAL A 478 6.45 -6.99 -3.24
C VAL A 478 6.73 -7.97 -2.10
N ALA A 479 7.19 -7.48 -0.97
CA ALA A 479 7.48 -8.31 0.20
C ALA A 479 6.22 -8.55 1.03
N GLN A 480 6.14 -9.76 1.59
CA GLN A 480 5.21 -10.06 2.66
C GLN A 480 5.49 -9.21 3.90
N SER A 481 4.45 -8.66 4.52
CA SER A 481 4.57 -7.94 5.78
C SER A 481 5.05 -8.83 6.93
N GLN A 482 5.68 -8.22 7.93
CA GLN A 482 5.87 -8.90 9.22
C GLN A 482 4.52 -9.04 9.95
N THR A 483 3.63 -8.04 9.85
CA THR A 483 2.34 -8.04 10.58
C THR A 483 1.40 -9.19 10.20
N THR A 484 0.55 -9.56 11.16
CA THR A 484 -0.61 -10.44 11.00
C THR A 484 -1.82 -9.73 10.39
N TYR A 485 -1.85 -8.39 10.42
CA TYR A 485 -2.97 -7.56 9.98
C TYR A 485 -3.25 -7.69 8.46
N SER A 486 -4.40 -8.17 8.00
CA SER A 486 -5.34 -9.07 8.69
C SER A 486 -5.36 -10.42 7.99
N ASP A 487 -5.69 -11.47 8.73
CA ASP A 487 -5.90 -12.84 8.28
C ASP A 487 -4.63 -13.56 7.78
N LEU A 488 -3.46 -13.01 8.13
CA LEU A 488 -2.15 -13.39 7.61
C LEU A 488 -1.22 -13.93 8.71
N ASN A 489 -0.26 -14.80 8.34
CA ASN A 489 0.84 -15.18 9.23
C ASN A 489 1.97 -14.13 9.22
N SER A 490 2.75 -14.05 10.30
CA SER A 490 3.99 -13.27 10.32
C SER A 490 5.14 -13.98 9.58
N GLY A 491 6.01 -13.18 8.95
CA GLY A 491 7.17 -13.67 8.20
C GLY A 491 8.17 -12.61 7.80
N TYR A 492 9.08 -12.96 6.88
CA TYR A 492 10.02 -12.07 6.20
C TYR A 492 10.42 -12.64 4.82
N LYS A 493 10.94 -11.79 3.92
CA LYS A 493 11.48 -12.20 2.61
C LYS A 493 13.00 -12.05 2.58
N ILE A 494 13.71 -12.96 1.92
CA ILE A 494 15.15 -12.85 1.68
C ILE A 494 15.50 -13.24 0.24
N TYR A 495 16.24 -12.38 -0.45
CA TYR A 495 16.66 -12.55 -1.83
C TYR A 495 18.08 -13.13 -1.88
N THR A 496 18.32 -14.04 -2.83
CA THR A 496 19.67 -14.35 -3.31
C THR A 496 19.91 -13.58 -4.60
N ILE A 497 20.97 -12.79 -4.65
CA ILE A 497 21.30 -11.91 -5.79
C ILE A 497 22.69 -12.25 -6.35
N ASP A 498 22.91 -11.91 -7.61
CA ASP A 498 24.25 -11.89 -8.21
C ASP A 498 25.13 -10.86 -7.50
N GLY A 499 26.41 -11.15 -7.22
CA GLY A 499 27.21 -10.18 -6.49
C GLY A 499 28.52 -10.68 -5.89
N GLY A 500 29.45 -9.76 -5.65
CA GLY A 500 30.72 -10.04 -4.98
C GLY A 500 31.84 -10.50 -5.90
N HIS A 501 31.74 -10.25 -7.21
CA HIS A 501 32.80 -10.49 -8.20
C HIS A 501 32.93 -9.32 -9.19
N GLU A 502 33.96 -9.36 -10.05
CA GLU A 502 34.07 -8.40 -11.15
C GLU A 502 32.91 -8.61 -12.14
N ASN A 503 32.27 -7.51 -12.57
CA ASN A 503 31.13 -7.51 -13.50
C ASN A 503 29.87 -8.23 -12.98
N SER A 504 29.58 -8.16 -11.68
CA SER A 504 28.26 -8.54 -11.16
C SER A 504 27.14 -7.69 -11.77
N THR A 505 26.03 -8.34 -12.09
CA THR A 505 24.80 -7.75 -12.64
C THR A 505 23.83 -7.27 -11.57
N TYR A 506 24.01 -7.76 -10.33
CA TYR A 506 23.11 -7.56 -9.20
C TYR A 506 21.65 -8.01 -9.43
N THR A 507 21.37 -8.78 -10.48
CA THR A 507 20.03 -9.34 -10.73
C THR A 507 19.61 -10.30 -9.60
N VAL A 508 18.33 -10.30 -9.25
CA VAL A 508 17.73 -11.26 -8.32
C VAL A 508 17.75 -12.67 -8.95
N LEU A 509 18.32 -13.66 -8.24
CA LEU A 509 18.54 -15.01 -8.75
C LEU A 509 17.52 -16.04 -8.23
N ASP A 510 17.07 -15.87 -6.99
CA ASP A 510 15.96 -16.58 -6.35
C ASP A 510 15.49 -15.77 -5.12
N HIS A 511 14.32 -16.09 -4.56
CA HIS A 511 13.92 -15.56 -3.25
C HIS A 511 13.23 -16.60 -2.38
N GLU A 512 13.53 -16.56 -1.08
CA GLU A 512 12.89 -17.35 -0.04
C GLU A 512 11.91 -16.48 0.75
N ASN A 513 10.74 -17.04 1.05
CA ASN A 513 9.82 -16.47 2.02
C ASN A 513 9.77 -17.39 3.25
N TRP A 514 9.92 -16.81 4.43
CA TRP A 514 9.91 -17.53 5.71
C TRP A 514 8.73 -17.04 6.56
N TYR A 515 8.08 -17.94 7.29
CA TYR A 515 6.90 -17.64 8.10
C TYR A 515 6.83 -18.55 9.32
N PHE A 516 5.92 -18.27 10.26
CA PHE A 516 5.46 -19.26 11.22
C PHE A 516 3.92 -19.37 11.18
N ASP A 517 3.39 -20.57 11.40
CA ASP A 517 1.96 -20.80 11.56
C ASP A 517 1.48 -20.20 12.90
N LEU A 518 0.58 -19.21 12.82
CA LEU A 518 0.15 -18.42 13.98
C LEU A 518 -0.74 -19.21 14.96
N ASP A 519 -1.61 -20.10 14.48
CA ASP A 519 -2.43 -20.95 15.36
C ASP A 519 -1.53 -21.91 16.14
N ARG A 520 -0.56 -22.53 15.47
CA ARG A 520 0.45 -23.41 16.06
C ARG A 520 1.34 -22.66 17.02
N ALA A 521 1.83 -21.47 16.67
CA ALA A 521 2.68 -20.67 17.56
C ALA A 521 1.93 -20.29 18.85
N ASN A 522 0.65 -19.92 18.76
CA ASN A 522 -0.21 -19.62 19.90
C ASN A 522 -0.61 -20.88 20.71
N PHE A 523 -0.70 -22.06 20.08
CA PHE A 523 -0.99 -23.32 20.76
C PHE A 523 0.24 -23.95 21.46
N GLU A 524 1.39 -23.98 20.78
CA GLU A 524 2.65 -24.54 21.28
C GLU A 524 3.42 -23.53 22.17
N MET A 525 3.03 -22.25 22.17
CA MET A 525 3.71 -21.12 22.79
C MET A 525 5.15 -20.90 22.30
N VAL A 526 5.43 -21.29 21.05
CA VAL A 526 6.74 -21.16 20.38
C VAL A 526 6.54 -20.84 18.89
N PRO A 527 7.09 -19.75 18.35
CA PRO A 527 7.00 -19.43 16.93
C PRO A 527 8.03 -20.29 16.19
N THR A 528 7.59 -21.44 15.66
CA THR A 528 8.47 -22.27 14.84
C THR A 528 8.45 -21.75 13.42
N PHE A 529 9.52 -21.07 13.04
CA PHE A 529 9.73 -20.58 11.67
C PHE A 529 10.03 -21.74 10.73
N GLU A 530 9.43 -21.69 9.55
CA GLU A 530 9.56 -22.68 8.48
C GLU A 530 9.66 -21.95 7.13
N LEU A 531 10.41 -22.50 6.18
CA LEU A 531 10.48 -21.98 4.82
C LEU A 531 9.09 -22.15 4.17
N LEU A 532 8.44 -21.05 3.80
CA LEU A 532 7.14 -21.06 3.12
C LEU A 532 7.30 -21.64 1.70
N TYR A 533 8.33 -21.15 1.00
CA TYR A 533 8.86 -21.65 -0.27
C TYR A 533 10.14 -20.89 -0.70
N SER A 534 10.85 -21.44 -1.69
CA SER A 534 11.78 -20.69 -2.55
C SER A 534 11.19 -20.61 -3.97
N ALA A 535 11.25 -19.44 -4.61
CA ALA A 535 10.45 -19.12 -5.79
C ALA A 535 10.68 -20.07 -6.96
N LYS A 536 11.95 -20.34 -7.30
CA LYS A 536 12.27 -21.22 -8.44
C LYS A 536 11.97 -22.68 -8.19
N GLU A 537 12.00 -23.16 -6.95
CA GLU A 537 11.59 -24.52 -6.62
C GLU A 537 10.06 -24.67 -6.69
N ALA A 538 9.31 -23.74 -6.10
CA ALA A 538 7.85 -23.81 -6.05
C ALA A 538 7.19 -23.69 -7.41
N TYR A 539 7.66 -22.75 -8.24
CA TYR A 539 7.09 -22.45 -9.56
C TYR A 539 7.87 -23.08 -10.71
N ASN A 540 8.89 -23.91 -10.42
CA ASN A 540 9.75 -24.58 -11.41
C ASN A 540 10.38 -23.60 -12.43
N MET A 541 10.62 -22.35 -12.03
CA MET A 541 11.13 -21.29 -12.89
C MET A 541 12.64 -21.46 -13.17
N PRO A 542 13.12 -21.29 -14.43
CA PRO A 542 14.54 -21.43 -14.76
C PRO A 542 15.39 -20.32 -14.15
N ASP A 543 14.81 -19.13 -14.03
CA ASP A 543 15.36 -17.88 -13.51
C ASP A 543 14.19 -16.97 -13.08
N LEU A 544 14.52 -15.83 -12.46
CA LEU A 544 13.55 -14.79 -12.08
C LEU A 544 13.49 -13.64 -13.10
N SER A 545 13.74 -13.91 -14.39
CA SER A 545 13.61 -12.88 -15.43
C SER A 545 12.16 -12.43 -15.64
N PRO A 546 11.93 -11.25 -16.27
CA PRO A 546 10.58 -10.80 -16.60
C PRO A 546 9.81 -11.76 -17.52
N GLN A 547 10.50 -12.47 -18.43
CA GLN A 547 9.84 -13.50 -19.25
C GLN A 547 9.40 -14.71 -18.42
N SER A 548 10.23 -15.18 -17.49
CA SER A 548 9.87 -16.31 -16.61
C SER A 548 8.66 -15.98 -15.71
N HIS A 549 8.51 -14.73 -15.29
CA HIS A 549 7.33 -14.28 -14.53
C HIS A 549 6.08 -14.16 -15.41
N LEU A 550 6.20 -13.68 -16.65
CA LEU A 550 5.08 -13.67 -17.60
C LEU A 550 4.63 -15.09 -17.97
N ASP A 551 5.58 -16.02 -18.17
CA ASP A 551 5.31 -17.44 -18.40
C ASP A 551 4.61 -18.09 -17.19
N LEU A 552 4.97 -17.70 -15.95
CA LEU A 552 4.27 -18.10 -14.73
C LEU A 552 2.82 -17.57 -14.69
N ILE A 553 2.58 -16.31 -15.08
CA ILE A 553 1.21 -15.76 -15.19
C ILE A 553 0.38 -16.55 -16.21
N TYR A 554 0.95 -16.91 -17.37
CA TYR A 554 0.29 -17.78 -18.35
C TYR A 554 0.02 -19.21 -17.82
N GLU A 555 0.82 -19.72 -16.88
CA GLU A 555 0.53 -21.01 -16.21
C GLU A 555 -0.58 -20.87 -15.17
N MET A 556 -0.57 -19.80 -14.39
CA MET A 556 -1.61 -19.51 -13.39
C MET A 556 -2.98 -19.22 -14.00
N ALA A 557 -3.04 -18.55 -15.16
CA ALA A 557 -4.29 -18.23 -15.85
C ALA A 557 -5.13 -19.46 -16.22
N GLN A 558 -4.51 -20.64 -16.39
CA GLN A 558 -5.19 -21.87 -16.83
C GLN A 558 -6.30 -22.32 -15.87
N ASN A 559 -7.37 -22.91 -16.42
CA ASN A 559 -8.52 -23.39 -15.62
C ASN A 559 -8.10 -24.53 -14.69
N ASN A 560 -8.36 -24.40 -13.38
CA ASN A 560 -7.89 -25.34 -12.34
C ASN A 560 -6.35 -25.43 -12.27
N SER A 561 -5.64 -24.30 -12.41
CA SER A 561 -4.17 -24.26 -12.28
C SER A 561 -3.74 -24.48 -10.84
N ALA A 562 -3.17 -25.65 -10.55
CA ALA A 562 -2.54 -25.95 -9.25
C ALA A 562 -1.36 -25.00 -8.94
N THR A 563 -0.78 -24.38 -9.97
CA THR A 563 0.27 -23.36 -9.85
C THR A 563 -0.33 -22.04 -9.34
N PHE A 564 -1.58 -21.71 -9.73
CA PHE A 564 -2.33 -20.62 -9.09
C PHE A 564 -2.72 -20.97 -7.64
N ASP A 565 -3.18 -22.19 -7.35
CA ASP A 565 -3.50 -22.60 -5.97
C ASP A 565 -2.28 -22.45 -5.04
N LEU A 566 -1.09 -22.81 -5.53
CA LEU A 566 0.19 -22.63 -4.83
C LEU A 566 0.60 -21.15 -4.73
N PHE A 567 0.38 -20.36 -5.78
CA PHE A 567 0.62 -18.92 -5.74
C PHE A 567 -0.28 -18.21 -4.74
N TYR A 568 -1.59 -18.46 -4.75
CA TYR A 568 -2.53 -17.86 -3.81
C TYR A 568 -2.17 -18.22 -2.36
N ARG A 569 -1.80 -19.48 -2.08
CA ARG A 569 -1.28 -19.88 -0.75
C ARG A 569 -0.10 -19.01 -0.31
N ASN A 570 0.85 -18.78 -1.20
CA ASN A 570 2.07 -18.05 -0.88
C ASN A 570 1.79 -16.54 -0.72
N TYR A 571 0.99 -15.97 -1.63
CA TYR A 571 0.47 -14.61 -1.59
C TYR A 571 -0.19 -14.27 -0.25
N VAL A 572 -1.04 -15.15 0.28
CA VAL A 572 -1.68 -14.97 1.60
C VAL A 572 -0.84 -15.51 2.76
N LYS A 573 0.47 -15.72 2.58
CA LYS A 573 1.44 -16.15 3.61
C LYS A 573 1.02 -17.45 4.33
N ALA A 574 0.28 -18.31 3.63
CA ALA A 574 -0.47 -19.46 4.16
C ALA A 574 -1.35 -19.18 5.40
N GLY A 575 -1.81 -17.94 5.58
CA GLY A 575 -2.69 -17.53 6.67
C GLY A 575 -4.02 -18.28 6.62
N ARG A 576 -4.38 -18.97 7.70
CA ARG A 576 -5.52 -19.91 7.69
C ARG A 576 -6.83 -19.27 7.21
N PRO A 577 -7.28 -18.08 7.69
CA PRO A 577 -8.60 -17.58 7.30
C PRO A 577 -8.67 -17.30 5.79
N ARG A 578 -7.60 -16.77 5.18
CA ARG A 578 -7.48 -16.59 3.73
C ARG A 578 -7.47 -17.91 2.95
N MET A 579 -6.86 -18.94 3.51
CA MET A 579 -6.90 -20.30 2.93
C MET A 579 -8.27 -20.97 3.07
N GLU A 580 -9.07 -20.60 4.07
CA GLU A 580 -10.44 -21.09 4.30
C GLU A 580 -11.49 -20.31 3.47
N GLU A 581 -11.25 -19.02 3.21
CA GLU A 581 -11.99 -18.15 2.28
C GLU A 581 -11.81 -18.56 0.81
N GLY A 582 -10.58 -18.92 0.45
CA GLY A 582 -10.16 -19.31 -0.90
C GLY A 582 -10.08 -18.12 -1.88
N CYS A 583 -9.96 -18.45 -3.17
CA CYS A 583 -10.01 -17.50 -4.28
C CYS A 583 -10.67 -18.22 -5.47
N ASP A 584 -11.72 -17.62 -6.04
CA ASP A 584 -12.43 -18.11 -7.22
C ASP A 584 -11.82 -17.53 -8.51
N GLU A 585 -12.34 -17.94 -9.68
CA GLU A 585 -11.86 -17.46 -11.00
C GLU A 585 -11.95 -15.93 -11.13
N ASP A 586 -12.88 -15.31 -10.40
CA ASP A 586 -13.14 -13.88 -10.34
C ASP A 586 -12.06 -13.17 -9.50
N CYS A 587 -11.85 -13.59 -8.24
CA CYS A 587 -10.70 -13.18 -7.42
C CYS A 587 -9.34 -13.40 -8.13
N LYS A 588 -9.21 -14.51 -8.86
CA LYS A 588 -8.03 -14.89 -9.64
C LYS A 588 -7.81 -13.96 -10.82
N SER A 589 -8.87 -13.60 -11.56
CA SER A 589 -8.79 -12.64 -12.68
C SER A 589 -8.22 -11.30 -12.20
N ASP A 590 -8.74 -10.79 -11.08
CA ASP A 590 -8.27 -9.54 -10.48
C ASP A 590 -6.82 -9.63 -9.99
N LEU A 591 -6.45 -10.71 -9.31
CA LEU A 591 -5.09 -10.93 -8.84
C LEU A 591 -4.10 -11.01 -10.00
N LEU A 592 -4.40 -11.79 -11.05
CA LEU A 592 -3.53 -11.90 -12.22
C LEU A 592 -3.44 -10.57 -13.00
N CYS A 593 -4.52 -9.77 -13.06
CA CYS A 593 -4.45 -8.44 -13.64
C CYS A 593 -3.59 -7.47 -12.79
N ARG A 594 -3.69 -7.52 -11.46
CA ARG A 594 -2.82 -6.74 -10.54
C ARG A 594 -1.33 -7.07 -10.74
N LEU A 595 -0.97 -8.33 -11.02
CA LEU A 595 0.42 -8.69 -11.34
C LEU A 595 0.93 -8.06 -12.65
N LEU A 596 0.03 -7.72 -13.59
CA LEU A 596 0.37 -7.22 -14.93
C LEU A 596 0.39 -5.70 -15.07
N VAL A 597 -0.13 -4.98 -14.08
CA VAL A 597 -0.30 -3.52 -14.12
C VAL A 597 0.82 -2.87 -13.33
N ALA A 598 1.66 -2.07 -14.01
CA ALA A 598 2.61 -1.14 -13.38
C ALA A 598 2.20 0.33 -13.52
N ASP A 599 1.42 0.63 -14.57
CA ASP A 599 0.78 1.91 -14.86
C ASP A 599 -0.73 1.76 -14.62
N THR A 600 -1.24 2.37 -13.54
CA THR A 600 -2.67 2.29 -13.19
C THR A 600 -3.59 2.89 -14.25
N SER A 601 -3.06 3.73 -15.15
CA SER A 601 -3.81 4.40 -16.21
C SER A 601 -4.06 3.52 -17.44
N ASP A 602 -3.27 2.45 -17.65
CA ASP A 602 -3.47 1.48 -18.72
C ASP A 602 -3.53 0.02 -18.24
N ARG A 603 -4.76 -0.44 -17.97
CA ARG A 603 -5.07 -1.86 -17.73
C ARG A 603 -5.33 -2.67 -19.01
N SER A 604 -5.04 -2.16 -20.21
CA SER A 604 -5.26 -2.89 -21.46
C SER A 604 -4.41 -4.17 -21.56
N ILE A 605 -3.23 -4.17 -20.94
CA ILE A 605 -2.32 -5.33 -20.82
C ILE A 605 -3.03 -6.58 -20.28
N CYS A 606 -3.94 -6.45 -19.31
CA CYS A 606 -4.68 -7.58 -18.77
C CYS A 606 -5.51 -8.29 -19.85
N ARG A 607 -6.02 -7.57 -20.86
CA ARG A 607 -6.81 -8.11 -21.98
C ARG A 607 -5.94 -8.61 -23.15
N LEU A 608 -4.63 -8.45 -23.07
CA LEU A 608 -3.65 -8.97 -24.04
C LEU A 608 -3.00 -10.27 -23.54
N VAL A 609 -3.04 -10.49 -22.21
CA VAL A 609 -2.35 -11.60 -21.53
C VAL A 609 -3.33 -12.64 -20.96
N LEU A 610 -4.55 -12.23 -20.56
CA LEU A 610 -5.60 -13.09 -19.99
C LEU A 610 -6.78 -13.25 -20.97
#